data_AF-A0A2M6WEK9-F1
#
_entry.id   AF-A0A2M6WEK9-F1
#
_cell.length_a   1.000
_cell.length_b   1.000
_cell.length_c   1.000
_cell.angle_alpha   90.00
_cell.angle_beta   90.00
_cell.angle_gamma   90.00
#
_symmetry.space_group_name_H-M   'P 1'
#
loop_
_entity.id
_entity.type
_entity.pdbx_description
1 polymer ?
#
loop_
_entity_poly.entity_id
_entity_poly.type
_entity_poly.pdbx_seq_one_letter_code
_entity_poly.pdbx_strand_id
1 'polypeptide(L)'
;MKNAALIGGGIVVLLGLLYVLSLAGRGPQENLVSPNGLHWHPTMTIYVDGEKQPIPANIGLVGRHYPMHTHIEDVGDGVIHFEFGGKVYRDDLRLKHFFSVWNGMMVENAFGRLNRMLVNGEEITEYGEYVVNQNDAIELFYESSENAQ
;
A
#
# COMPACT_ATOMS: atom_id res chain seq x y z
N MET A 1 -43.94 -46.91 6.50
CA MET A 1 -42.93 -46.40 5.55
C MET A 1 -42.40 -45.07 6.09
N LYS A 2 -41.35 -45.10 6.89
CA LYS A 2 -40.61 -43.92 7.37
C LYS A 2 -39.15 -44.29 7.14
N ASN A 3 -38.43 -43.51 6.34
CA ASN A 3 -36.96 -43.40 6.24
C ASN A 3 -36.60 -42.71 4.91
N ALA A 4 -37.08 -41.48 4.73
CA ALA A 4 -36.69 -40.63 3.60
C ALA A 4 -36.48 -39.20 4.11
N ALA A 5 -35.60 -39.04 5.10
CA ALA A 5 -35.24 -37.72 5.63
C ALA A 5 -33.90 -37.79 6.38
N LEU A 6 -32.84 -38.33 5.78
CA LEU A 6 -31.51 -38.33 6.41
C LEU A 6 -30.34 -38.20 5.41
N ILE A 7 -30.60 -37.84 4.14
CA ILE A 7 -29.53 -37.71 3.12
C ILE A 7 -29.18 -36.23 2.85
N GLY A 8 -30.12 -35.29 3.03
CA GLY A 8 -29.90 -33.86 2.74
C GLY A 8 -29.01 -33.13 3.75
N GLY A 9 -29.12 -33.45 5.05
CA GLY A 9 -28.36 -32.76 6.10
C GLY A 9 -26.86 -33.08 6.07
N GLY A 10 -26.50 -34.33 5.77
CA GLY A 10 -25.09 -34.75 5.68
C GLY A 10 -24.35 -34.07 4.54
N ILE A 11 -24.99 -33.93 3.36
CA ILE A 11 -24.38 -33.28 2.19
C ILE A 11 -24.14 -31.79 2.44
N VAL A 12 -25.10 -31.09 3.06
CA VAL A 12 -24.95 -29.65 3.37
C VAL A 12 -23.86 -29.42 4.41
N VAL A 13 -23.78 -30.27 5.45
CA VAL A 13 -22.71 -30.18 6.45
C VAL A 13 -21.34 -30.49 5.83
N LEU A 14 -21.26 -31.50 4.95
CA LEU A 14 -20.02 -31.86 4.27
C LEU A 14 -19.56 -30.74 3.31
N LEU A 15 -20.47 -30.15 2.54
CA LEU A 15 -20.15 -29.02 1.65
C LEU A 15 -19.76 -27.76 2.44
N GLY A 16 -20.44 -27.48 3.56
CA GLY A 16 -20.06 -26.41 4.47
C GLY A 16 -18.69 -26.62 5.08
N LEU A 17 -18.37 -27.85 5.50
CA LEU A 17 -17.06 -28.21 6.04
C LEU A 17 -15.96 -28.12 4.98
N LEU A 18 -16.22 -28.59 3.76
CA LEU A 18 -15.28 -28.46 2.63
C LEU A 18 -15.04 -27.01 2.23
N TYR A 19 -16.09 -26.17 2.26
CA TYR A 19 -15.96 -24.73 2.03
C TYR A 19 -15.10 -24.07 3.12
N VAL A 20 -15.35 -24.35 4.40
CA VAL A 20 -14.54 -23.83 5.52
C VAL A 20 -13.09 -24.30 5.43
N LEU A 21 -12.84 -25.57 5.08
CA LEU A 21 -11.50 -26.10 4.86
C LEU A 21 -10.79 -25.47 3.65
N SER A 22 -11.54 -25.14 2.60
CA SER A 22 -10.98 -24.44 1.42
C SER A 22 -10.53 -23.02 1.74
N LEU A 23 -11.21 -22.33 2.67
CA LEU A 23 -10.79 -21.03 3.17
C LEU A 23 -9.56 -21.14 4.09
N ALA A 24 -9.45 -22.22 4.86
CA ALA A 24 -8.31 -22.47 5.74
C ALA A 24 -7.00 -22.78 4.98
N GLY A 25 -7.09 -23.19 3.71
CA GLY A 25 -5.94 -23.50 2.84
C GLY A 25 -5.34 -22.31 2.10
N ARG A 26 -5.97 -21.13 2.11
CA ARG A 26 -5.42 -19.89 1.55
C ARG A 26 -4.40 -19.28 2.53
N GLY A 27 -3.31 -20.00 2.73
CA GLY A 27 -2.19 -19.56 3.55
C GLY A 27 -1.40 -18.40 2.90
N PRO A 28 -0.38 -17.88 3.60
CA PRO A 28 0.39 -16.66 3.25
C PRO A 28 1.03 -16.57 1.86
N GLN A 29 0.94 -17.61 1.02
CA GLN A 29 1.57 -17.63 -0.31
C GLN A 29 0.89 -16.72 -1.33
N GLU A 30 -0.42 -16.45 -1.23
CA GLU A 30 -1.10 -15.50 -2.14
C GLU A 30 -0.60 -14.05 -1.94
N ASN A 31 0.05 -13.76 -0.82
CA ASN A 31 0.55 -12.44 -0.49
C ASN A 31 2.07 -12.28 -0.66
N LEU A 32 2.81 -13.33 -1.02
CA LEU A 32 4.25 -13.23 -1.23
C LEU A 32 4.54 -12.56 -2.59
N VAL A 33 5.25 -11.44 -2.57
CA VAL A 33 5.65 -10.69 -3.78
C VAL A 33 7.07 -11.06 -4.20
N SER A 34 8.00 -11.15 -3.26
CA SER A 34 9.36 -11.61 -3.53
C SER A 34 9.91 -12.49 -2.41
N PRO A 35 10.54 -13.64 -2.73
CA PRO A 35 11.17 -14.48 -1.72
C PRO A 35 12.54 -13.97 -1.25
N ASN A 36 13.22 -13.12 -2.03
CA ASN A 36 14.66 -12.82 -1.87
C ASN A 36 14.98 -11.32 -1.84
N GLY A 37 14.00 -10.49 -1.53
CA GLY A 37 14.17 -9.04 -1.53
C GLY A 37 13.62 -8.36 -2.77
N LEU A 38 13.56 -7.05 -2.72
CA LEU A 38 12.98 -6.21 -3.75
C LEU A 38 13.77 -4.91 -3.82
N HIS A 39 13.87 -4.33 -5.00
CA HIS A 39 14.49 -3.04 -5.20
C HIS A 39 13.66 -2.32 -6.27
N TRP A 40 12.72 -1.49 -5.81
CA TRP A 40 11.81 -0.77 -6.69
C TRP A 40 11.94 0.75 -6.59
N HIS A 41 11.65 1.42 -7.72
CA HIS A 41 11.75 2.88 -7.89
C HIS A 41 10.46 3.50 -8.45
N PRO A 42 9.36 3.50 -7.69
CA PRO A 42 8.22 4.37 -8.01
C PRO A 42 8.60 5.85 -7.87
N THR A 43 7.82 6.72 -8.51
CA THR A 43 7.91 8.17 -8.32
C THR A 43 6.69 8.71 -7.61
N MET A 44 6.88 9.79 -6.85
CA MET A 44 5.82 10.51 -6.15
C MET A 44 5.88 12.01 -6.46
N THR A 45 4.73 12.58 -6.76
CA THR A 45 4.52 14.04 -6.80
C THR A 45 3.38 14.42 -5.88
N ILE A 46 3.57 15.49 -5.10
CA ILE A 46 2.57 16.04 -4.20
C ILE A 46 2.17 17.43 -4.70
N TYR A 47 0.88 17.70 -4.74
CA TYR A 47 0.31 19.01 -4.99
C TYR A 47 -0.53 19.44 -3.79
N VAL A 48 -0.40 20.70 -3.37
CA VAL A 48 -1.26 21.34 -2.36
C VAL A 48 -1.90 22.54 -3.03
N ASP A 49 -3.24 22.57 -3.11
CA ASP A 49 -4.00 23.62 -3.80
C ASP A 49 -3.51 23.88 -5.24
N GLY A 50 -3.06 22.81 -5.92
CA GLY A 50 -2.53 22.86 -7.29
C GLY A 50 -1.03 23.16 -7.39
N GLU A 51 -0.37 23.55 -6.30
CA GLU A 51 1.07 23.88 -6.29
C GLU A 51 1.91 22.65 -5.92
N LYS A 52 2.92 22.34 -6.76
CA LYS A 52 3.82 21.20 -6.54
C LYS A 52 4.69 21.41 -5.30
N GLN A 53 4.70 20.42 -4.41
CA GLN A 53 5.49 20.42 -3.18
C GLN A 53 6.77 19.59 -3.33
N PRO A 54 7.90 20.02 -2.74
CA PRO A 54 9.12 19.24 -2.73
C PRO A 54 9.00 18.06 -1.76
N ILE A 55 9.59 16.92 -2.14
CA ILE A 55 9.81 15.79 -1.24
C ILE A 55 11.20 15.96 -0.60
N PRO A 56 11.32 15.89 0.74
CA PRO A 56 12.61 15.94 1.41
C PRO A 56 13.52 14.76 1.04
N ALA A 57 14.81 15.03 0.87
CA ALA A 57 15.84 14.01 0.79
C ALA A 57 16.02 13.27 2.12
N ASN A 58 16.59 12.07 2.07
CA ASN A 58 17.02 11.28 3.23
C ASN A 58 15.88 10.88 4.19
N ILE A 59 14.63 10.88 3.73
CA ILE A 59 13.53 10.25 4.47
C ILE A 59 13.90 8.80 4.68
N GLY A 60 13.76 8.29 5.91
CA GLY A 60 14.07 6.89 6.21
C GLY A 60 15.56 6.53 6.22
N LEU A 61 16.47 7.52 6.16
CA LEU A 61 17.93 7.29 6.26
C LEU A 61 18.56 7.85 7.54
N VAL A 62 17.80 8.59 8.36
CA VAL A 62 18.30 9.18 9.60
C VAL A 62 18.33 8.15 10.72
N GLY A 63 19.52 7.74 11.17
CA GLY A 63 19.74 6.83 12.30
C GLY A 63 19.50 5.34 12.00
N ARG A 64 18.71 5.03 10.96
CA ARG A 64 18.50 3.69 10.39
C ARG A 64 18.24 3.84 8.89
N HIS A 65 18.65 2.84 8.11
CA HIS A 65 18.25 2.67 6.72
C HIS A 65 16.94 1.86 6.67
N TYR A 66 15.81 2.54 6.47
CA TYR A 66 14.51 1.89 6.31
C TYR A 66 14.34 1.37 4.87
N PRO A 67 13.64 0.24 4.68
CA PRO A 67 13.38 -0.30 3.34
C PRO A 67 12.69 0.67 2.39
N MET A 68 11.88 1.60 2.93
CA MET A 68 11.31 2.70 2.15
C MET A 68 12.00 4.01 2.51
N HIS A 69 12.62 4.68 1.53
CA HIS A 69 13.41 5.88 1.77
C HIS A 69 13.56 6.76 0.54
N THR A 70 14.13 7.95 0.72
CA THR A 70 14.52 8.85 -0.38
C THR A 70 16.02 9.14 -0.34
N HIS A 71 16.59 9.37 -1.52
CA HIS A 71 18.00 9.68 -1.71
C HIS A 71 18.15 11.13 -2.18
N ILE A 72 19.24 11.80 -1.82
CA ILE A 72 19.44 13.22 -2.19
C ILE A 72 19.66 13.37 -3.70
N GLU A 73 20.24 12.35 -4.32
CA GLU A 73 20.62 12.31 -5.73
C GLU A 73 19.42 12.24 -6.69
N ASP A 74 18.27 11.72 -6.26
CA ASP A 74 17.12 11.45 -7.14
C ASP A 74 15.75 11.87 -6.59
N VAL A 75 15.68 12.38 -5.36
CA VAL A 75 14.42 12.90 -4.80
C VAL A 75 13.86 14.10 -5.60
N GLY A 76 14.72 14.83 -6.33
CA GLY A 76 14.28 15.91 -7.23
C GLY A 76 13.37 15.43 -8.36
N ASP A 77 13.54 14.17 -8.77
CA ASP A 77 12.71 13.48 -9.76
C ASP A 77 11.52 12.74 -9.10
N GLY A 78 11.40 12.85 -7.78
CA GLY A 78 10.34 12.23 -6.98
C GLY A 78 10.57 10.75 -6.67
N VAL A 79 11.77 10.22 -6.89
CA VAL A 79 12.06 8.79 -6.69
C VAL A 79 11.93 8.42 -5.21
N ILE A 80 11.14 7.37 -4.96
CA ILE A 80 11.03 6.72 -3.66
C ILE A 80 11.61 5.31 -3.80
N HIS A 81 12.54 4.94 -2.93
CA HIS A 81 13.19 3.64 -2.94
C HIS A 81 12.39 2.65 -2.11
N PHE A 82 12.12 1.48 -2.68
CA PHE A 82 11.52 0.32 -2.01
C PHE A 82 12.54 -0.83 -2.04
N GLU A 83 13.45 -0.83 -1.07
CA GLU A 83 14.60 -1.73 -0.97
C GLU A 83 14.49 -2.68 0.22
N PHE A 84 14.00 -3.89 -0.03
CA PHE A 84 13.80 -4.91 0.99
C PHE A 84 14.85 -6.02 0.84
N GLY A 85 15.50 -6.40 1.94
CA GLY A 85 16.57 -7.43 1.94
C GLY A 85 16.12 -8.87 2.17
N GLY A 86 14.81 -9.18 2.09
CA GLY A 86 14.28 -10.51 2.43
C GLY A 86 12.92 -10.79 1.82
N LYS A 87 12.14 -11.72 2.39
CA LYS A 87 10.78 -11.98 1.90
C LYS A 87 9.95 -10.70 1.97
N VAL A 88 9.30 -10.35 0.87
CA VAL A 88 8.42 -9.19 0.73
C VAL A 88 7.02 -9.67 0.46
N TYR A 89 6.08 -9.20 1.25
CA TYR A 89 4.66 -9.47 1.10
C TYR A 89 3.94 -8.23 0.58
N ARG A 90 2.73 -8.42 0.04
CA ARG A 90 1.91 -7.32 -0.48
C ARG A 90 1.67 -6.22 0.55
N ASP A 91 1.54 -6.60 1.83
CA ASP A 91 1.33 -5.65 2.92
C ASP A 91 2.54 -4.73 3.12
N ASP A 92 3.76 -5.28 2.99
CA ASP A 92 5.00 -4.52 3.12
C ASP A 92 5.11 -3.39 2.08
N LEU A 93 4.36 -3.47 0.98
CA LEU A 93 4.43 -2.54 -0.15
C LEU A 93 3.33 -1.47 -0.14
N ARG A 94 2.54 -1.40 0.94
CA ARG A 94 1.49 -0.38 1.04
C ARG A 94 2.08 1.01 1.22
N LEU A 95 1.50 1.98 0.51
CA LEU A 95 1.99 3.36 0.51
C LEU A 95 2.03 4.01 1.91
N LYS A 96 1.09 3.65 2.80
CA LYS A 96 1.06 4.14 4.19
C LYS A 96 2.35 3.86 4.98
N HIS A 97 3.10 2.82 4.63
CA HIS A 97 4.36 2.51 5.30
C HIS A 97 5.41 3.56 4.99
N PHE A 98 5.47 4.08 3.76
CA PHE A 98 6.36 5.18 3.44
C PHE A 98 6.00 6.45 4.22
N PHE A 99 4.72 6.81 4.31
CA PHE A 99 4.30 7.98 5.11
C PHE A 99 4.57 7.81 6.61
N SER A 100 4.50 6.57 7.11
CA SER A 100 4.87 6.26 8.49
C SER A 100 6.36 6.49 8.73
N VAL A 101 7.21 6.10 7.78
CA VAL A 101 8.66 6.37 7.81
C VAL A 101 8.96 7.86 7.66
N TRP A 102 8.24 8.57 6.79
CA TRP A 102 8.46 9.99 6.55
C TRP A 102 8.30 10.79 7.83
N ASN A 103 7.17 10.68 8.53
CA ASN A 103 7.07 11.29 9.86
C ASN A 103 5.83 10.91 10.67
N GLY A 104 5.20 9.74 10.44
CA GLY A 104 4.05 9.26 11.21
C GLY A 104 2.88 10.25 11.32
N MET A 105 1.85 10.13 10.47
CA MET A 105 0.63 10.96 10.48
C MET A 105 0.81 12.47 10.21
N MET A 106 2.04 13.00 10.14
CA MET A 106 2.26 14.45 9.93
C MET A 106 2.12 14.91 8.48
N VAL A 107 2.03 14.01 7.51
CA VAL A 107 1.85 14.39 6.08
C VAL A 107 0.51 15.07 5.87
N GLU A 108 -0.57 14.55 6.46
CA GLU A 108 -1.90 15.19 6.43
C GLU A 108 -1.92 16.49 7.22
N ASN A 109 -1.20 16.57 8.35
CA ASN A 109 -1.09 17.83 9.09
C ASN A 109 -0.29 18.90 8.33
N ALA A 110 0.68 18.47 7.50
CA ALA A 110 1.53 19.37 6.73
C ALA A 110 0.84 19.88 5.45
N PHE A 111 0.04 19.03 4.81
CA PHE A 111 -0.54 19.32 3.49
C PHE A 111 -2.05 19.53 3.51
N GLY A 112 -2.73 19.21 4.60
CA GLY A 112 -4.18 19.28 4.74
C GLY A 112 -4.87 17.97 4.33
N ARG A 113 -6.08 18.08 3.77
CA ARG A 113 -6.91 16.93 3.44
C ARG A 113 -6.48 16.34 2.10
N LEU A 114 -6.19 15.05 2.05
CA LEU A 114 -6.01 14.34 0.77
C LEU A 114 -7.35 14.35 0.02
N ASN A 115 -7.36 14.95 -1.16
CA ASN A 115 -8.54 15.09 -2.00
C ASN A 115 -8.60 14.02 -3.08
N ARG A 116 -7.47 13.75 -3.74
CA ARG A 116 -7.36 12.77 -4.82
C ARG A 116 -5.97 12.13 -4.85
N MET A 117 -5.92 10.88 -5.29
CA MET A 117 -4.69 10.18 -5.63
C MET A 117 -4.82 9.60 -7.04
N LEU A 118 -3.79 9.81 -7.86
CA LEU A 118 -3.64 9.13 -9.15
C LEU A 118 -2.45 8.19 -9.09
N VAL A 119 -2.56 7.05 -9.75
CA VAL A 119 -1.42 6.18 -10.04
C VAL A 119 -1.42 5.86 -11.52
N ASN A 120 -0.34 6.20 -12.21
CA ASN A 120 -0.21 6.05 -13.66
C ASN A 120 -1.35 6.75 -14.44
N GLY A 121 -1.85 7.88 -13.92
CA GLY A 121 -2.95 8.65 -14.49
C GLY A 121 -4.36 8.13 -14.16
N GLU A 122 -4.48 6.99 -13.46
CA GLU A 122 -5.76 6.43 -13.02
C GLU A 122 -6.08 6.82 -11.58
N GLU A 123 -7.33 7.16 -11.29
CA GLU A 123 -7.75 7.55 -9.94
C GLU A 123 -7.86 6.34 -9.01
N ILE A 124 -7.19 6.43 -7.87
CA ILE A 124 -7.09 5.38 -6.85
C ILE A 124 -7.74 5.87 -5.56
N THR A 125 -8.58 5.03 -4.96
CA THR A 125 -9.35 5.38 -3.74
C THR A 125 -8.89 4.61 -2.50
N GLU A 126 -7.99 3.64 -2.68
CA GLU A 126 -7.34 2.89 -1.62
C GLU A 126 -6.32 3.75 -0.83
N TYR A 127 -5.85 4.84 -1.42
CA TYR A 127 -4.92 5.79 -0.80
C TYR A 127 -3.72 5.10 -0.13
N GLY A 128 -3.53 5.29 1.19
CA GLY A 128 -2.45 4.65 1.93
C GLY A 128 -2.48 3.12 1.92
N GLU A 129 -3.63 2.50 1.61
CA GLU A 129 -3.76 1.05 1.49
C GLU A 129 -3.32 0.52 0.11
N TYR A 130 -3.07 1.40 -0.86
CA TYR A 130 -2.58 1.05 -2.20
C TYR A 130 -1.24 0.31 -2.13
N VAL A 131 -1.15 -0.80 -2.85
CA VAL A 131 0.06 -1.63 -2.96
C VAL A 131 0.88 -1.12 -4.15
N VAL A 132 2.00 -0.47 -3.85
CA VAL A 132 2.87 0.17 -4.85
C VAL A 132 3.62 -0.88 -5.66
N ASN A 133 3.79 -0.63 -6.96
CA ASN A 133 4.54 -1.45 -7.92
C ASN A 133 5.78 -0.74 -8.45
N GLN A 134 6.64 -1.50 -9.13
CA GLN A 134 7.77 -0.96 -9.87
C GLN A 134 7.31 0.09 -10.88
N ASN A 135 8.00 1.23 -10.91
CA ASN A 135 7.77 2.35 -11.84
C ASN A 135 6.39 3.03 -11.74
N ASP A 136 5.60 2.78 -10.69
CA ASP A 136 4.36 3.54 -10.50
C ASP A 136 4.66 5.04 -10.42
N ALA A 137 3.90 5.84 -11.15
CA ALA A 137 3.88 7.29 -11.04
C ALA A 137 2.70 7.71 -10.16
N ILE A 138 3.00 8.07 -8.91
CA ILE A 138 2.01 8.41 -7.89
C ILE A 138 1.87 9.93 -7.81
N GLU A 139 0.64 10.43 -7.94
CA GLU A 139 0.32 11.84 -7.76
C GLU A 139 -0.70 12.02 -6.65
N LEU A 140 -0.37 12.85 -5.66
CA LEU A 140 -1.22 13.11 -4.49
C LEU A 140 -1.65 14.57 -4.52
N PHE A 141 -2.95 14.79 -4.40
CA PHE A 141 -3.55 16.12 -4.44
C PHE A 141 -4.21 16.42 -3.10
N TYR A 142 -3.66 17.39 -2.38
CA TYR A 142 -4.17 17.87 -1.12
C TYR A 142 -4.86 19.21 -1.26
N GLU A 143 -5.83 19.45 -0.39
CA GLU A 143 -6.45 20.75 -0.16
C GLU A 143 -6.00 21.26 1.20
N SER A 144 -5.46 22.48 1.25
CA SER A 144 -5.02 23.07 2.52
C SER A 144 -6.21 23.31 3.44
N SER A 145 -5.94 23.35 4.75
CA SER A 145 -6.97 23.57 5.78
C SER A 145 -7.66 24.94 5.68
N GLU A 146 -7.06 25.92 4.99
CA GLU A 146 -7.69 27.22 4.72
C GLU A 146 -8.80 27.12 3.65
N ASN A 147 -8.72 26.12 2.77
CA ASN A 147 -9.66 25.88 1.67
C ASN A 147 -10.63 24.71 1.91
N ALA A 148 -10.44 23.94 2.99
CA ALA A 148 -11.34 22.86 3.39
C ALA A 148 -12.56 23.41 4.14
N GLN A 149 -13.62 23.77 3.41
CA GLN A 149 -14.96 24.11 3.96
C GLN A 149 -15.99 23.04 3.60
#